data_AF-A0A0C9UHP0-F1
#
_entry.id   AF-A0A0C9UHP0-F1
#
_cell.length_a   1.000
_cell.length_b   1.000
_cell.length_c   1.000
_cell.angle_alpha   90.00
_cell.angle_beta   90.00
_cell.angle_gamma   90.00
#
_symmetry.space_group_name_H-M   'P 1'
#
loop_
_entity.id
_entity.type
_entity.pdbx_description
1 polymer ?
#
loop_
_entity_poly.entity_id
_entity_poly.type
_entity_poly.pdbx_seq_one_letter_code
_entity_poly.pdbx_strand_id
1 'polypeptide(L)'
;MSPKAAPAQLVSEYKLAVMGEGGVGKSALTVQFLRGRFEEEYDPTLEDHYRQHSVVDEEFAILDILDTAGQEDFHAMREQYILEREGFILVYSVTSRDSVE
;
A
#
# COMPACT_ATOMS: atom_id res chain seq x y z
N MET A 1 -18.65 -11.86 42.04
CA MET A 1 -18.91 -11.05 40.83
C MET A 1 -17.73 -11.25 39.90
N SER A 2 -17.94 -11.84 38.74
CA SER A 2 -16.87 -12.04 37.74
C SER A 2 -16.50 -10.68 37.13
N PRO A 3 -15.22 -10.40 36.85
CA PRO A 3 -14.84 -9.17 36.16
C PRO A 3 -15.48 -9.18 34.77
N LYS A 4 -16.18 -8.09 34.45
CA LYS A 4 -16.74 -7.86 33.11
C LYS A 4 -15.56 -7.59 32.18
N ALA A 5 -15.42 -8.40 31.12
CA ALA A 5 -14.36 -8.21 30.13
C ALA A 5 -14.39 -6.77 29.60
N ALA A 6 -13.21 -6.11 29.56
CA ALA A 6 -13.08 -4.82 28.92
C ALA A 6 -13.47 -4.96 27.43
N PRO A 7 -14.15 -3.96 26.83
CA PRO A 7 -14.43 -4.00 25.41
C PRO A 7 -13.10 -4.14 24.66
N ALA A 8 -13.05 -5.06 23.69
CA ALA A 8 -11.89 -5.18 22.82
C ALA A 8 -11.66 -3.81 22.17
N GLN A 9 -10.46 -3.23 22.36
CA GLN A 9 -10.06 -2.05 21.61
C GLN A 9 -10.08 -2.45 20.13
N LEU A 10 -10.91 -1.76 19.34
CA LEU A 10 -10.92 -1.90 17.89
C LEU A 10 -9.57 -1.36 17.40
N VAL A 11 -8.76 -2.24 16.83
CA VAL A 11 -7.51 -1.87 16.17
C VAL A 11 -7.89 -1.18 14.86
N SER A 12 -7.46 0.07 14.67
CA SER A 12 -7.68 0.81 13.43
C SER A 12 -7.02 0.10 12.25
N GLU A 13 -7.70 0.03 11.12
CA GLU A 13 -7.15 -0.51 9.87
C GLU A 13 -7.14 0.61 8.83
N TYR A 14 -6.00 0.80 8.16
CA TYR A 14 -5.81 1.80 7.12
C TYR A 14 -5.58 1.11 5.79
N LYS A 15 -6.52 1.29 4.86
CA LYS A 15 -6.46 0.66 3.52
C LYS A 15 -5.85 1.61 2.50
N LEU A 16 -4.63 1.33 2.09
CA LEU A 16 -3.84 2.16 1.20
C LEU A 16 -3.64 1.45 -0.15
N ALA A 17 -3.61 2.22 -1.24
CA ALA A 17 -3.14 1.74 -2.55
C ALA A 17 -1.95 2.57 -3.05
N VAL A 18 -0.96 1.88 -3.62
CA VAL A 18 0.20 2.49 -4.27
C VAL A 18 -0.01 2.46 -5.78
N MET A 19 -0.01 3.63 -6.41
CA MET A 19 -0.36 3.81 -7.83
C MET A 19 0.67 4.66 -8.57
N GLY A 20 0.80 4.44 -9.86
CA GLY A 20 1.79 5.11 -10.73
C GLY A 20 2.13 4.27 -11.96
N GLU A 21 2.87 4.87 -12.89
CA GLU A 21 3.36 4.20 -14.12
C GLU A 21 4.17 2.93 -13.80
N GLY A 22 4.32 2.03 -14.78
CA GLY A 22 5.24 0.91 -14.69
C GLY A 22 6.67 1.36 -14.36
N GLY A 23 7.41 0.58 -13.57
CA GLY A 23 8.85 0.84 -13.34
C GLY A 23 9.21 2.06 -12.47
N VAL A 24 8.27 2.84 -11.96
CA VAL A 24 8.56 4.03 -11.12
C VAL A 24 9.09 3.71 -9.71
N GLY A 25 9.06 2.44 -9.29
CA GLY A 25 9.55 2.01 -7.98
C GLY A 25 8.49 1.78 -6.89
N LYS A 26 7.21 1.58 -7.26
CA LYS A 26 6.11 1.29 -6.32
C LYS A 26 6.44 0.13 -5.38
N SER A 27 6.74 -1.03 -5.94
CA SER A 27 7.07 -2.25 -5.21
C SER A 27 8.34 -2.10 -4.39
N ALA A 28 9.36 -1.41 -4.94
CA ALA A 28 10.59 -1.13 -4.21
C ALA A 28 10.32 -0.29 -2.94
N LEU A 29 9.47 0.74 -3.02
CA LEU A 29 9.07 1.54 -1.86
C LEU A 29 8.26 0.72 -0.86
N THR A 30 7.27 -0.03 -1.34
CA THR A 30 6.40 -0.87 -0.49
C THR A 30 7.21 -1.92 0.27
N VAL A 31 8.06 -2.68 -0.43
CA VAL A 31 8.88 -3.73 0.17
C VAL A 31 9.94 -3.15 1.11
N GLN A 32 10.59 -2.05 0.75
CA GLN A 32 11.56 -1.38 1.62
C GLN A 32 10.90 -0.91 2.92
N PHE A 33 9.71 -0.32 2.85
CA PHE A 33 8.97 0.13 4.03
C PHE A 33 8.59 -1.04 4.95
N LEU A 34 8.06 -2.14 4.39
CA LEU A 34 7.52 -3.25 5.17
C LEU A 34 8.59 -4.22 5.68
N ARG A 35 9.61 -4.49 4.86
CA ARG A 35 10.62 -5.55 5.10
C ARG A 35 12.00 -5.00 5.44
N GLY A 36 12.24 -3.70 5.29
CA GLY A 36 13.54 -3.07 5.57
C GLY A 36 14.65 -3.51 4.61
N ARG A 37 14.31 -4.01 3.41
CA ARG A 37 15.27 -4.44 2.39
C ARG A 37 14.86 -3.94 1.01
N PHE A 38 15.87 -3.66 0.19
CA PHE A 38 15.70 -3.28 -1.20
C PHE A 38 15.90 -4.50 -2.09
N GLU A 39 14.96 -4.75 -3.00
CA GLU A 39 15.07 -5.81 -4.00
C GLU A 39 15.65 -5.20 -5.28
N GLU A 40 16.87 -5.62 -5.66
CA GLU A 40 17.58 -5.09 -6.83
C GLU A 40 17.07 -5.68 -8.16
N GLU A 41 16.49 -6.86 -8.11
CA GLU A 41 15.92 -7.52 -9.28
C GLU A 41 14.49 -7.03 -9.52
N TYR A 42 14.21 -6.58 -10.74
CA TYR A 42 12.87 -6.14 -11.13
C TYR A 42 12.06 -7.32 -11.66
N ASP A 43 11.05 -7.72 -10.89
CA ASP A 43 9.95 -8.56 -11.35
C ASP A 43 8.68 -7.69 -11.44
N PRO A 44 8.09 -7.48 -12.63
CA PRO A 44 6.87 -6.69 -12.75
C PRO A 44 5.74 -7.24 -11.88
N THR A 45 5.33 -6.45 -10.88
CA THR A 45 4.18 -6.81 -10.04
C THR A 45 2.90 -6.84 -10.86
N LEU A 46 2.07 -7.85 -10.63
CA LEU A 46 0.68 -7.87 -11.08
C LEU A 46 -0.19 -7.11 -10.07
N GLU A 47 -0.25 -7.62 -8.86
CA GLU A 47 -0.90 -7.03 -7.70
C GLU A 47 -0.41 -7.78 -6.47
N ASP A 48 0.03 -7.07 -5.44
CA ASP A 48 0.41 -7.66 -4.17
C ASP A 48 -0.32 -7.01 -3.00
N HIS A 49 -0.77 -7.84 -2.07
CA HIS A 49 -1.49 -7.41 -0.89
C HIS A 49 -0.66 -7.62 0.37
N TYR A 50 -0.30 -6.52 1.03
CA TYR A 50 0.51 -6.53 2.22
C TYR A 50 -0.31 -6.09 3.43
N ARG A 51 -0.26 -6.88 4.50
CA ARG A 51 -0.92 -6.54 5.76
C ARG A 51 0.07 -6.63 6.91
N GLN A 52 0.25 -5.54 7.65
CA GLN A 52 1.23 -5.47 8.73
C GLN A 52 0.70 -4.67 9.92
N HIS A 53 1.02 -5.15 11.13
CA HIS A 53 0.81 -4.37 12.35
C HIS A 53 1.83 -3.24 12.42
N SER A 54 1.35 -2.03 12.67
CA SER A 54 2.16 -0.82 12.82
C SER A 54 1.71 0.01 14.01
N VAL A 55 2.49 1.02 14.35
CA VAL A 55 2.12 2.06 15.30
C VAL A 55 1.93 3.35 14.51
N VAL A 56 0.72 3.92 14.57
CA VAL A 56 0.35 5.18 13.91
C VAL A 56 -0.19 6.09 15.02
N ASP A 57 0.38 7.29 15.16
CA ASP A 57 0.02 8.25 16.20
C ASP A 57 0.00 7.64 17.62
N GLU A 58 1.01 6.83 17.93
CA GLU A 58 1.18 6.11 19.21
C GLU A 58 0.12 5.02 19.48
N GLU A 59 -0.77 4.73 18.53
CA GLU A 59 -1.77 3.67 18.61
C GLU A 59 -1.43 2.48 17.72
N PHE A 60 -1.79 1.26 18.17
CA PHE A 60 -1.67 0.06 17.35
C PHE A 60 -2.68 0.11 16.20
N ALA A 61 -2.18 -0.10 14.99
CA ALA A 61 -2.99 -0.14 13.77
C ALA A 61 -2.56 -1.27 12.84
N ILE A 62 -3.42 -1.56 11.87
CA ILE A 62 -3.13 -2.45 10.75
C ILE A 62 -2.97 -1.58 9.51
N LEU A 63 -1.84 -1.70 8.83
CA LEU A 63 -1.65 -1.18 7.50
C LEU A 63 -2.01 -2.29 6.50
N ASP A 64 -2.99 -2.02 5.66
CA ASP A 64 -3.40 -2.85 4.54
C ASP A 64 -3.01 -2.12 3.25
N ILE A 65 -1.90 -2.53 2.64
CA ILE A 65 -1.29 -1.89 1.49
C ILE A 65 -1.49 -2.77 0.25
N LEU A 66 -2.15 -2.21 -0.74
CA LEU A 66 -2.23 -2.74 -2.09
C LEU A 66 -1.12 -2.15 -2.96
N ASP A 67 -0.17 -2.98 -3.36
CA ASP A 67 0.83 -2.65 -4.37
C ASP A 67 0.30 -3.08 -5.75
N THR A 68 0.28 -2.16 -6.70
CA THR A 68 -0.36 -2.37 -8.01
C THR A 68 0.67 -2.47 -9.13
N ALA A 69 0.32 -3.15 -10.22
CA ALA A 69 1.03 -2.99 -11.49
C ALA A 69 1.06 -1.52 -11.95
N GLY A 70 1.90 -1.22 -12.94
CA GLY A 70 1.77 0.01 -13.74
C GLY A 70 0.32 0.19 -14.23
N GLN A 71 -0.25 1.38 -14.05
CA GLN A 71 -1.67 1.66 -14.31
C GLN A 71 -2.05 1.76 -15.80
N GLU A 72 -1.11 1.52 -16.72
CA GLU A 72 -1.28 1.76 -18.15
C GLU A 72 -2.27 0.79 -18.82
N ASP A 73 -2.51 -0.39 -18.25
CA ASP A 73 -3.22 -1.46 -18.96
C ASP A 73 -4.65 -1.76 -18.45
N PHE A 74 -5.10 -1.25 -17.30
CA PHE A 74 -6.34 -1.76 -16.66
C PHE A 74 -7.23 -0.71 -15.96
N HIS A 75 -7.95 0.10 -16.74
CA HIS A 75 -8.96 1.05 -16.23
C HIS A 75 -9.99 0.45 -15.26
N ALA A 76 -10.44 -0.78 -15.48
CA ALA A 76 -11.43 -1.43 -14.62
C ALA A 76 -10.89 -1.77 -13.22
N MET A 77 -9.63 -2.18 -13.11
CA MET A 77 -9.00 -2.47 -11.82
C MET A 77 -8.77 -1.19 -11.02
N ARG A 78 -8.39 -0.10 -11.70
CA ARG A 78 -8.25 1.22 -11.10
C ARG A 78 -9.52 1.69 -10.38
N GLU A 79 -10.69 1.53 -11.00
CA GLU A 79 -11.96 1.91 -10.38
C GLU A 79 -12.23 1.11 -9.10
N GLN A 80 -11.97 -0.20 -9.13
CA GLN A 80 -12.12 -1.05 -7.96
C GLN A 80 -11.18 -0.63 -6.82
N TYR A 81 -9.91 -0.35 -7.13
CA TYR A 81 -8.95 0.14 -6.14
C TYR A 81 -9.42 1.46 -5.51
N ILE A 82 -9.99 2.36 -6.30
CA ILE A 82 -10.51 3.63 -5.79
C ILE A 82 -11.72 3.44 -4.87
N LEU A 83 -12.57 2.45 -5.16
CA LEU A 83 -13.77 2.17 -4.35
C LEU A 83 -13.46 1.42 -3.04
N GLU A 84 -12.44 0.55 -3.04
CA GLU A 84 -12.14 -0.33 -1.90
C GLU A 84 -11.11 0.25 -0.91
N ARG A 85 -10.39 1.31 -1.31
CA ARG A 85 -9.26 1.87 -0.56
C ARG A 85 -9.61 3.25 0.00
N GLU A 86 -8.98 3.59 1.12
CA GLU A 86 -9.26 4.81 1.90
C GLU A 86 -8.17 5.88 1.68
N GLY A 87 -6.97 5.47 1.27
CA GLY A 87 -5.86 6.35 0.96
C GLY A 87 -5.06 5.89 -0.25
N PHE A 88 -4.41 6.85 -0.92
CA PHE A 88 -3.66 6.60 -2.16
C PHE A 88 -2.28 7.25 -2.08
N ILE A 89 -1.26 6.51 -2.51
CA ILE A 89 0.11 6.98 -2.67
C ILE A 89 0.40 7.00 -4.16
N LEU A 90 0.56 8.21 -4.73
CA LEU A 90 0.93 8.38 -6.13
C LEU A 90 2.46 8.45 -6.24
N VAL A 91 3.04 7.51 -6.97
CA VAL A 91 4.49 7.38 -7.16
C VAL A 91 4.84 7.74 -8.60
N TYR A 92 5.85 8.59 -8.75
CA TYR A 92 6.49 8.90 -10.02
C TYR A 92 8.00 8.83 -9.85
N SER A 93 8.72 8.66 -10.95
CA SER A 93 10.18 8.65 -10.96
C SER A 93 10.72 10.06 -11.23
N VAL A 94 11.57 10.57 -10.35
CA VAL A 94 12.23 11.87 -10.56
C VAL A 94 13.19 11.89 -11.76
N THR A 95 13.56 10.72 -12.28
CA THR A 95 14.38 10.57 -13.50
C THR A 95 13.54 10.33 -14.76
N SER A 96 12.21 10.21 -14.66
CA SER A 96 11.28 10.08 -15.78
C SER A 96 10.21 11.16 -15.72
N ARG A 97 10.30 12.16 -16.60
CA ARG A 97 9.32 13.24 -16.65
C ARG A 97 7.94 12.73 -17.07
N ASP A 98 7.90 11.75 -17.96
CA ASP A 98 6.67 11.15 -18.48
C ASP A 98 5.86 10.48 -17.35
N SER A 99 6.51 10.05 -16.26
CA SER A 99 5.84 9.40 -15.12
C SER A 99 5.01 10.32 -14.22
N VAL A 100 5.10 11.64 -14.42
CA VAL A 100 4.35 12.64 -13.64
C VAL A 100 3.45 13.54 -14.51
N GLU A 101 3.67 13.59 -15.83
CA GLU A 101 2.88 14.39 -16.78
C GLU A 101 1.56 13.70 -17.18
#